data_AF-A0A923PV25-F1
#
_entry.id   AF-A0A923PV25-F1
#
_cell.length_a   1.000
_cell.length_b   1.000
_cell.length_c   1.000
_cell.angle_alpha   90.00
_cell.angle_beta   90.00
_cell.angle_gamma   90.00
#
_symmetry.space_group_name_H-M   'P 1'
#
loop_
_entity.id
_entity.type
_entity.pdbx_description
1 polymer ?
#
loop_
_entity_poly.entity_id
_entity_poly.type
_entity_poly.pdbx_seq_one_letter_code
_entity_poly.pdbx_strand_id
1 'polypeptide(L)'
;MSWTAANIRGLSGATLALNVGGTGEFTTGNVTALLTNLPTINNNGLKSGSTLGFDTTNASGGTFTLANTIANSTGTGGGALGVIKLGAGTLVLSGANTYTGTTTISAGTLLVNGSLAAGSAVSVASGATFGGSGSVNGTTTVASGGTLAPGTSPGLLTFGGNLTLNSGSFSTFEIHGTTRGTTYDAVDVAGLTTYGGTLTFNFGSSLADGATLNLFGLTGGSAGALN
;
A
#
# COMPACT_ATOMS: atom_id res chain seq x y z
N MET A 1 -11.23 9.40 28.48
CA MET A 1 -12.10 10.17 27.58
C MET A 1 -12.52 9.25 26.45
N SER A 2 -13.81 8.96 26.33
CA SER A 2 -14.34 8.10 25.27
C SER A 2 -14.31 8.84 23.95
N TRP A 3 -13.50 8.38 23.00
CA TRP A 3 -13.54 8.85 21.63
C TRP A 3 -14.85 8.38 20.98
N THR A 4 -15.74 9.32 20.66
CA THR A 4 -16.86 9.07 19.75
C THR A 4 -16.52 9.69 18.41
N ALA A 5 -16.86 9.02 17.30
CA ALA A 5 -16.70 9.56 15.94
C ALA A 5 -17.40 10.93 15.76
N ALA A 6 -18.30 11.28 16.69
CA ALA A 6 -19.01 12.55 16.76
C ALA A 6 -18.10 13.80 16.88
N ASN A 7 -16.84 13.65 17.28
CA ASN A 7 -15.94 14.78 17.59
C ASN A 7 -14.82 15.02 16.57
N ILE A 8 -14.79 14.30 15.44
CA ILE A 8 -13.73 14.42 14.44
C ILE A 8 -14.26 15.16 13.22
N ARG A 9 -13.81 16.39 12.94
CA ARG A 9 -14.17 17.11 11.69
C ARG A 9 -12.92 17.37 10.85
N GLY A 10 -12.88 16.84 9.64
CA GLY A 10 -11.81 17.11 8.67
C GLY A 10 -12.09 18.34 7.81
N LEU A 11 -11.17 19.31 7.79
CA LEU A 11 -11.18 20.39 6.79
C LEU A 11 -10.70 19.84 5.43
N SER A 12 -11.01 20.54 4.32
CA SER A 12 -10.50 20.13 3.01
C SER A 12 -8.96 20.16 3.03
N GLY A 13 -8.33 19.08 2.53
CA GLY A 13 -6.87 18.93 2.55
C GLY A 13 -6.28 18.53 3.91
N ALA A 14 -7.08 18.38 4.96
CA ALA A 14 -6.58 18.01 6.28
C ALA A 14 -6.18 16.53 6.37
N THR A 15 -5.24 16.22 7.26
CA THR A 15 -4.89 14.83 7.61
C THR A 15 -5.44 14.49 8.98
N LEU A 16 -6.17 13.36 9.08
CA LEU A 16 -6.48 12.70 10.35
C LEU A 16 -5.53 11.52 10.51
N ALA A 17 -4.53 11.62 11.39
CA ALA A 17 -3.62 10.52 11.68
C ALA A 17 -4.04 9.77 12.94
N LEU A 18 -3.97 8.43 12.89
CA LEU A 18 -4.30 7.53 13.99
C LEU A 18 -3.06 6.72 14.36
N ASN A 19 -2.65 6.76 15.63
CA ASN A 19 -1.72 5.77 16.16
C ASN A 19 -2.46 4.45 16.33
N VAL A 20 -1.91 3.35 15.82
CA VAL A 20 -2.61 2.06 15.72
C VAL A 20 -1.78 0.88 16.20
N GLY A 21 -2.46 -0.06 16.86
CA GLY A 21 -1.92 -1.38 17.21
C GLY A 21 -1.04 -1.44 18.46
N GLY A 22 -0.61 -0.31 19.03
CA GLY A 22 0.10 -0.25 20.30
C GLY A 22 -0.82 -0.30 21.53
N THR A 23 -0.20 -0.41 22.71
CA THR A 23 -0.93 -0.36 23.98
C THR A 23 -1.59 1.00 24.18
N GLY A 24 -2.92 1.02 24.35
CA GLY A 24 -3.69 2.26 24.51
C GLY A 24 -3.96 3.02 23.21
N GLU A 25 -3.52 2.49 22.06
CA GLU A 25 -3.76 3.06 20.73
C GLU A 25 -5.02 2.51 20.07
N PHE A 26 -5.34 2.99 18.86
CA PHE A 26 -6.52 2.52 18.12
C PHE A 26 -6.37 1.04 17.74
N THR A 27 -7.36 0.26 18.14
CA THR A 27 -7.50 -1.14 17.71
C THR A 27 -8.18 -1.21 16.33
N THR A 28 -8.14 -2.39 15.69
CA THR A 28 -8.88 -2.66 14.46
C THR A 28 -10.39 -2.45 14.63
N GLY A 29 -10.93 -2.77 15.81
CA GLY A 29 -12.33 -2.50 16.15
C GLY A 29 -12.65 -1.01 16.23
N ASN A 30 -11.74 -0.20 16.77
CA ASN A 30 -11.92 1.26 16.80
C ASN A 30 -11.86 1.86 15.39
N VAL A 31 -10.91 1.42 14.56
CA VAL A 31 -10.79 1.87 13.16
C VAL A 31 -12.01 1.43 12.35
N THR A 32 -12.52 0.21 12.57
CA THR A 32 -13.77 -0.26 11.96
C THR A 32 -14.94 0.66 12.28
N ALA A 33 -15.15 0.95 13.57
CA ALA A 33 -16.22 1.84 14.01
C ALA A 33 -16.06 3.24 13.42
N LEU A 34 -14.82 3.74 13.33
CA LEU A 34 -14.53 5.03 12.69
C LEU A 34 -14.89 5.01 11.20
N LEU A 35 -14.40 4.02 10.44
CA LEU A 35 -14.65 3.90 9.00
C LEU A 35 -16.11 3.68 8.64
N THR A 36 -16.93 3.11 9.54
CA THR A 36 -18.38 3.02 9.34
C THR A 36 -19.07 4.38 9.47
N ASN A 37 -18.51 5.29 10.28
CA ASN A 37 -19.13 6.59 10.57
C ASN A 37 -18.55 7.75 9.75
N LEU A 38 -17.28 7.71 9.37
CA LEU A 38 -16.62 8.73 8.53
C LEU A 38 -17.06 8.85 7.04
N PRO A 39 -17.74 7.90 6.37
CA PRO A 39 -17.95 8.01 4.92
C PRO A 39 -18.92 9.12 4.52
N THR A 40 -19.69 9.72 5.42
CA THR A 40 -20.60 10.83 5.09
C THR A 40 -20.20 12.08 5.86
N ILE A 41 -20.16 13.24 5.21
CA ILE A 41 -19.81 14.51 5.87
C ILE A 41 -20.77 14.83 7.02
N ASN A 42 -22.04 14.42 6.91
CA ASN A 42 -23.05 14.61 7.95
C ASN A 42 -22.79 13.76 9.21
N ASN A 43 -22.04 12.67 9.08
CA ASN A 43 -21.60 11.83 10.20
C ASN A 43 -20.18 12.21 10.67
N ASN A 44 -19.81 13.48 10.51
CA ASN A 44 -18.48 14.00 10.78
C ASN A 44 -17.39 13.36 9.88
N GLY A 45 -17.75 13.10 8.63
CA GLY A 45 -16.83 12.63 7.61
C GLY A 45 -15.77 13.65 7.20
N LEU A 46 -14.79 13.17 6.44
CA LEU A 46 -13.68 13.98 5.95
C LEU A 46 -14.04 14.65 4.62
N LYS A 47 -13.78 15.95 4.47
CA LYS A 47 -14.06 16.66 3.21
C LYS A 47 -13.17 16.16 2.06
N SER A 48 -13.57 16.42 0.82
CA SER A 48 -12.75 16.13 -0.36
C SER A 48 -11.32 16.64 -0.20
N GLY A 49 -10.36 15.80 -0.60
CA GLY A 49 -8.92 16.04 -0.49
C GLY A 49 -8.32 15.75 0.88
N SER A 50 -9.11 15.34 1.88
CA SER A 50 -8.57 14.92 3.18
C SER A 50 -7.80 13.61 3.06
N THR A 51 -6.90 13.38 4.02
CA THR A 51 -6.10 12.15 4.10
C THR A 51 -6.34 11.45 5.43
N LEU A 52 -6.54 10.13 5.39
CA LEU A 52 -6.55 9.27 6.58
C LEU A 52 -5.16 8.65 6.78
N GLY A 53 -4.56 8.90 7.93
CA GLY A 53 -3.23 8.42 8.30
C GLY A 53 -3.26 7.30 9.32
N PHE A 54 -2.39 6.32 9.12
CA PHE A 54 -2.17 5.22 10.05
C PHE A 54 -0.70 5.19 10.46
N ASP A 55 -0.42 5.46 11.72
CA ASP A 55 0.90 5.41 12.32
C ASP A 55 1.08 4.12 13.10
N THR A 56 1.95 3.25 12.59
CA THR A 56 2.25 1.93 13.17
C THR A 56 3.52 1.94 14.01
N THR A 57 4.00 3.10 14.49
CA THR A 57 5.26 3.23 15.25
C THR A 57 5.29 2.31 16.48
N ASN A 58 4.17 2.18 17.20
CA ASN A 58 4.09 1.37 18.41
C ASN A 58 3.27 0.09 18.22
N ALA A 59 2.97 -0.32 16.99
CA ALA A 59 2.15 -1.49 16.74
C ALA A 59 2.75 -2.73 17.42
N SER A 60 2.01 -3.35 18.34
CA SER A 60 2.47 -4.55 19.04
C SER A 60 2.64 -5.69 18.03
N GLY A 61 3.83 -6.31 17.99
CA GLY A 61 4.19 -7.29 16.95
C GLY A 61 4.54 -6.68 15.59
N GLY A 62 4.68 -5.35 15.52
CA GLY A 62 5.15 -4.63 14.34
C GLY A 62 4.16 -4.54 13.19
N THR A 63 2.94 -5.09 13.32
CA THR A 63 1.95 -5.16 12.23
C THR A 63 0.57 -4.73 12.69
N PHE A 64 -0.12 -3.92 11.88
CA PHE A 64 -1.53 -3.59 12.03
C PHE A 64 -2.30 -3.96 10.75
N THR A 65 -3.33 -4.80 10.86
CA THR A 65 -4.10 -5.29 9.70
C THR A 65 -5.51 -4.71 9.69
N LEU A 66 -5.90 -4.13 8.55
CA LEU A 66 -7.23 -3.58 8.31
C LEU A 66 -7.92 -4.32 7.17
N ALA A 67 -8.99 -5.04 7.51
CA ALA A 67 -9.82 -5.78 6.55
C ALA A 67 -11.00 -4.99 6.00
N ASN A 68 -11.30 -3.82 6.58
CA ASN A 68 -12.39 -2.97 6.15
C ASN A 68 -12.07 -2.25 4.84
N THR A 69 -13.11 -1.97 4.06
CA THR A 69 -13.01 -1.04 2.92
C THR A 69 -12.83 0.39 3.42
N ILE A 70 -11.76 1.04 2.98
CA ILE A 70 -11.67 2.51 3.01
C ILE A 70 -12.32 3.05 1.73
N ALA A 71 -13.24 3.99 1.87
CA ALA A 71 -13.99 4.59 0.76
C ALA A 71 -13.83 6.12 0.75
N ASN A 72 -14.15 6.73 -0.39
CA ASN A 72 -14.31 8.18 -0.46
C ASN A 72 -15.41 8.68 0.47
N SER A 73 -15.32 9.94 0.88
CA SER A 73 -16.39 10.58 1.63
C SER A 73 -17.50 11.07 0.69
N THR A 74 -18.72 11.08 1.19
CA THR A 74 -19.97 11.33 0.47
C THR A 74 -20.78 12.43 1.15
N GLY A 75 -21.75 13.02 0.44
CA GLY A 75 -22.49 14.20 0.88
C GLY A 75 -21.85 15.52 0.41
N THR A 76 -22.48 16.65 0.74
CA THR A 76 -22.05 17.98 0.28
C THR A 76 -20.63 18.30 0.76
N GLY A 77 -19.69 18.50 -0.17
CA GLY A 77 -18.28 18.74 0.12
C GLY A 77 -17.44 17.47 0.36
N GLY A 78 -18.04 16.27 0.22
CA GLY A 78 -17.34 15.00 0.15
C GLY A 78 -16.60 14.81 -1.17
N GLY A 79 -15.77 13.79 -1.25
CA GLY A 79 -14.98 13.48 -2.44
C GLY A 79 -13.80 12.56 -2.13
N ALA A 80 -12.77 12.66 -2.96
CA ALA A 80 -11.57 11.82 -2.88
C ALA A 80 -10.94 11.89 -1.49
N LEU A 81 -10.65 10.72 -0.91
CA LEU A 81 -9.83 10.59 0.30
C LEU A 81 -8.47 9.98 -0.05
N GLY A 82 -7.40 10.57 0.49
CA GLY A 82 -6.07 9.97 0.48
C GLY A 82 -5.86 9.05 1.67
N VAL A 83 -4.84 8.19 1.57
CA VAL A 83 -4.33 7.38 2.68
C VAL A 83 -2.84 7.63 2.84
N ILE A 84 -2.37 7.77 4.08
CA ILE A 84 -0.95 7.89 4.38
C ILE A 84 -0.51 6.84 5.42
N LYS A 85 0.52 6.07 5.07
CA LYS A 85 1.17 5.13 5.98
C LYS A 85 2.36 5.82 6.67
N LEU A 86 2.31 5.87 7.99
CA LEU A 86 3.29 6.45 8.89
C LEU A 86 3.86 5.38 9.83
N GLY A 87 4.94 5.71 10.53
CA GLY A 87 5.59 4.83 11.50
C GLY A 87 6.37 3.66 10.91
N ALA A 88 7.28 3.10 11.70
CA ALA A 88 8.24 2.10 11.22
C ALA A 88 7.65 0.69 10.97
N GLY A 89 6.51 0.36 11.61
CA GLY A 89 5.86 -0.95 11.44
C GLY A 89 5.20 -1.17 10.07
N THR A 90 4.46 -2.28 9.97
CA THR A 90 3.72 -2.71 8.78
C THR A 90 2.23 -2.40 8.92
N LEU A 91 1.65 -1.78 7.90
CA LEU A 91 0.20 -1.71 7.71
C LEU A 91 -0.20 -2.71 6.63
N VAL A 92 -1.19 -3.55 6.91
CA VAL A 92 -1.78 -4.47 5.92
C VAL A 92 -3.18 -3.99 5.58
N LEU A 93 -3.44 -3.69 4.31
CA LEU A 93 -4.76 -3.43 3.78
C LEU A 93 -5.26 -4.68 3.05
N SER A 94 -6.15 -5.44 3.70
CA SER A 94 -6.74 -6.67 3.12
C SER A 94 -8.15 -6.47 2.57
N GLY A 95 -8.79 -5.34 2.85
CA GLY A 95 -10.08 -4.96 2.26
C GLY A 95 -9.98 -4.52 0.79
N ALA A 96 -11.12 -4.54 0.09
CA ALA A 96 -11.26 -3.93 -1.23
C ALA A 96 -11.49 -2.42 -1.07
N ASN A 97 -10.45 -1.61 -1.23
CA ASN A 97 -10.53 -0.18 -0.98
C ASN A 97 -10.97 0.59 -2.23
N THR A 98 -11.89 1.54 -2.03
CA THR A 98 -12.56 2.28 -3.12
C THR A 98 -12.27 3.78 -3.09
N TYR A 99 -11.43 4.25 -2.16
CA TYR A 99 -10.96 5.64 -2.16
C TYR A 99 -10.13 5.95 -3.40
N THR A 100 -10.16 7.21 -3.83
CA THR A 100 -9.50 7.64 -5.07
C THR A 100 -8.52 8.78 -4.87
N GLY A 101 -8.22 9.17 -3.63
CA GLY A 101 -7.06 10.01 -3.35
C GLY A 101 -5.78 9.18 -3.30
N THR A 102 -4.64 9.86 -3.29
CA THR A 102 -3.32 9.24 -3.29
C THR A 102 -3.09 8.39 -2.04
N THR A 103 -2.47 7.23 -2.24
CA THR A 103 -1.86 6.41 -1.18
C THR A 103 -0.38 6.79 -1.06
N THR A 104 0.03 7.33 0.09
CA THR A 104 1.43 7.69 0.35
C THR A 104 2.01 6.75 1.40
N ILE A 105 3.14 6.11 1.11
CA ILE A 105 3.91 5.34 2.08
C ILE A 105 5.10 6.21 2.50
N SER A 106 4.99 6.88 3.64
CA SER A 106 6.02 7.79 4.13
C SER A 106 7.09 7.09 4.96
N ALA A 107 6.74 5.99 5.64
CA ALA A 107 7.66 5.20 6.44
C ALA A 107 7.15 3.77 6.66
N GLY A 108 8.08 2.86 6.97
CA GLY A 108 7.78 1.46 7.24
C GLY A 108 7.23 0.75 6.00
N THR A 109 6.36 -0.24 6.22
CA THR A 109 5.84 -1.09 5.15
C THR A 109 4.34 -0.94 4.97
N LEU A 110 3.88 -0.81 3.72
CA LEU A 110 2.48 -1.01 3.35
C LEU A 110 2.35 -2.29 2.52
N LEU A 111 1.55 -3.25 3.00
CA LEU A 111 1.16 -4.45 2.25
C LEU A 111 -0.29 -4.31 1.77
N VAL A 112 -0.51 -4.36 0.47
CA VAL A 112 -1.85 -4.44 -0.13
C VAL A 112 -2.14 -5.90 -0.44
N ASN A 113 -2.98 -6.53 0.37
CA ASN A 113 -3.46 -7.90 0.17
C ASN A 113 -4.92 -7.96 -0.31
N GLY A 114 -5.62 -6.83 -0.26
CA GLY A 114 -6.92 -6.64 -0.90
C GLY A 114 -6.76 -5.91 -2.23
N SER A 115 -7.41 -4.76 -2.38
CA SER A 115 -7.25 -3.94 -3.57
C SER A 115 -7.25 -2.43 -3.29
N LEU A 116 -6.62 -1.67 -4.21
CA LEU A 116 -6.73 -0.22 -4.34
C LEU A 116 -7.39 0.15 -5.67
N ALA A 117 -8.28 1.14 -5.64
CA ALA A 117 -9.01 1.60 -6.82
C ALA A 117 -8.12 2.29 -7.86
N ALA A 118 -8.57 2.33 -9.11
CA ALA A 118 -7.81 2.91 -10.23
C ALA A 118 -7.49 4.40 -10.05
N GLY A 119 -8.34 5.13 -9.31
CA GLY A 119 -8.09 6.53 -8.98
C GLY A 119 -7.02 6.76 -7.93
N SER A 120 -6.62 5.73 -7.16
CA SER A 120 -5.64 5.89 -6.08
C SER A 120 -4.23 5.64 -6.58
N ALA A 121 -3.53 6.72 -6.94
CA ALA A 121 -2.09 6.66 -7.21
C ALA A 121 -1.32 6.30 -5.92
N VAL A 122 -0.25 5.50 -6.05
CA VAL A 122 0.62 5.08 -4.95
C VAL A 122 1.99 5.77 -5.08
N SER A 123 2.45 6.37 -3.98
CA SER A 123 3.77 6.99 -3.87
C SER A 123 4.55 6.36 -2.72
N VAL A 124 5.69 5.74 -3.03
CA VAL A 124 6.59 5.12 -2.05
C VAL A 124 7.78 6.03 -1.80
N ALA A 125 7.90 6.56 -0.59
CA ALA A 125 8.99 7.46 -0.21
C ALA A 125 10.32 6.72 0.04
N SER A 126 11.40 7.49 0.13
CA SER A 126 12.70 6.96 0.55
C SER A 126 12.63 6.31 1.93
N GLY A 127 13.19 5.10 2.06
CA GLY A 127 13.17 4.32 3.31
C GLY A 127 11.83 3.63 3.59
N ALA A 128 10.84 3.75 2.71
CA ALA A 128 9.57 3.05 2.81
C ALA A 128 9.50 1.84 1.87
N THR A 129 8.70 0.86 2.25
CA THR A 129 8.50 -0.39 1.50
C THR A 129 7.04 -0.55 1.10
N PHE A 130 6.81 -0.92 -0.16
CA PHE A 130 5.50 -1.26 -0.70
C PHE A 130 5.47 -2.71 -1.19
N GLY A 131 4.41 -3.44 -0.85
CA GLY A 131 4.30 -4.86 -1.14
C GLY A 131 2.89 -5.42 -1.02
N GLY A 132 2.80 -6.71 -0.76
CA GLY A 132 1.54 -7.45 -0.61
C GLY A 132 1.22 -8.33 -1.82
N SER A 133 0.10 -9.04 -1.77
CA SER A 133 -0.31 -10.02 -2.79
C SER A 133 -1.64 -9.67 -3.49
N GLY A 134 -2.04 -8.40 -3.42
CA GLY A 134 -3.33 -7.90 -3.89
C GLY A 134 -3.27 -7.23 -5.27
N SER A 135 -4.22 -6.31 -5.50
CA SER A 135 -4.32 -5.55 -6.75
C SER A 135 -4.26 -4.04 -6.53
N VAL A 136 -3.42 -3.36 -7.30
CA VAL A 136 -3.19 -1.91 -7.25
C VAL A 136 -3.53 -1.33 -8.61
N ASN A 137 -4.74 -0.77 -8.75
CA ASN A 137 -5.23 -0.36 -10.06
C ASN A 137 -4.80 1.05 -10.48
N GLY A 138 -4.37 1.88 -9.53
CA GLY A 138 -3.78 3.18 -9.82
C GLY A 138 -2.31 3.08 -10.23
N THR A 139 -1.75 4.19 -10.68
CA THR A 139 -0.31 4.27 -10.99
C THR A 139 0.49 4.14 -9.70
N THR A 140 1.64 3.46 -9.75
CA THR A 140 2.57 3.32 -8.63
C THR A 140 3.92 3.90 -9.00
N THR A 141 4.46 4.76 -8.14
CA THR A 141 5.82 5.29 -8.26
C THR A 141 6.62 4.94 -7.02
N VAL A 142 7.74 4.26 -7.21
CA VAL A 142 8.73 3.98 -6.17
C VAL A 142 9.86 4.99 -6.33
N ALA A 143 9.97 5.91 -5.37
CA ALA A 143 10.98 6.96 -5.41
C ALA A 143 12.39 6.42 -5.16
N SER A 144 13.41 7.24 -5.42
CA SER A 144 14.78 6.93 -5.01
C SER A 144 14.83 6.63 -3.50
N GLY A 145 15.51 5.56 -3.13
CA GLY A 145 15.57 5.04 -1.76
C GLY A 145 14.33 4.29 -1.28
N GLY A 146 13.24 4.24 -2.07
CA GLY A 146 12.06 3.44 -1.77
C GLY A 146 12.18 2.01 -2.30
N THR A 147 11.40 1.09 -1.72
CA THR A 147 11.46 -0.34 -2.03
C THR A 147 10.12 -0.89 -2.49
N LEU A 148 10.13 -1.63 -3.60
CA LEU A 148 9.09 -2.59 -3.96
C LEU A 148 9.49 -3.98 -3.47
N ALA A 149 8.65 -4.63 -2.68
CA ALA A 149 8.84 -6.00 -2.17
C ALA A 149 7.51 -6.76 -2.29
N PRO A 150 7.21 -7.41 -3.43
CA PRO A 150 5.94 -8.10 -3.65
C PRO A 150 5.71 -9.24 -2.66
N GLY A 151 4.44 -9.60 -2.48
CA GLY A 151 4.03 -10.73 -1.65
C GLY A 151 3.89 -10.41 -0.15
N THR A 152 3.43 -11.43 0.57
CA THR A 152 3.69 -11.61 2.01
C THR A 152 4.69 -12.74 2.22
N SER A 153 5.63 -12.85 1.29
CA SER A 153 6.81 -13.72 1.31
C SER A 153 6.59 -15.24 1.15
N PRO A 154 6.71 -15.79 -0.08
CA PRO A 154 6.62 -15.13 -1.38
C PRO A 154 5.17 -14.88 -1.85
N GLY A 155 4.98 -14.05 -2.89
CA GLY A 155 3.65 -13.81 -3.47
C GLY A 155 3.64 -13.06 -4.81
N LEU A 156 2.43 -12.89 -5.37
CA LEU A 156 2.19 -12.14 -6.61
C LEU A 156 1.45 -10.84 -6.31
N LEU A 157 2.01 -9.70 -6.71
CA LEU A 157 1.36 -8.38 -6.64
C LEU A 157 0.93 -7.92 -8.04
N THR A 158 -0.32 -7.51 -8.21
CA THR A 158 -0.85 -7.11 -9.52
C THR A 158 -1.04 -5.61 -9.61
N PHE A 159 -0.46 -4.98 -10.63
CA PHE A 159 -0.64 -3.58 -10.99
C PHE A 159 -1.57 -3.46 -12.19
N GLY A 160 -2.72 -2.81 -12.00
CA GLY A 160 -3.61 -2.42 -13.09
C GLY A 160 -3.15 -1.14 -13.80
N GLY A 161 -2.46 -0.25 -13.10
CA GLY A 161 -1.88 0.98 -13.63
C GLY A 161 -0.40 0.84 -14.02
N ASN A 162 0.21 1.97 -14.37
CA ASN A 162 1.66 2.02 -14.63
C ASN A 162 2.46 1.77 -13.35
N LEU A 163 3.61 1.11 -13.49
CA LEU A 163 4.61 0.93 -12.44
C LEU A 163 5.89 1.67 -12.83
N THR A 164 6.27 2.66 -12.04
CA THR A 164 7.53 3.41 -12.23
C THR A 164 8.48 3.10 -11.08
N LEU A 165 9.62 2.50 -11.42
CA LEU A 165 10.73 2.22 -10.50
C LEU A 165 11.83 3.25 -10.78
N ASN A 166 11.84 4.36 -10.02
CA ASN A 166 12.79 5.44 -10.28
C ASN A 166 14.24 4.97 -10.08
N SER A 167 15.18 5.66 -10.73
CA SER A 167 16.59 5.48 -10.43
C SER A 167 16.86 5.63 -8.92
N GLY A 168 17.68 4.73 -8.36
CA GLY A 168 17.96 4.65 -6.93
C GLY A 168 16.87 3.99 -6.08
N SER A 169 15.76 3.52 -6.66
CA SER A 169 14.80 2.64 -5.96
C SER A 169 15.30 1.20 -5.90
N PHE A 170 14.66 0.37 -5.07
CA PHE A 170 14.97 -1.05 -4.93
C PHE A 170 13.75 -1.90 -5.30
N SER A 171 13.99 -3.03 -5.96
CA SER A 171 13.02 -4.10 -6.18
C SER A 171 13.56 -5.37 -5.52
N THR A 172 12.99 -5.80 -4.41
CA THR A 172 13.44 -6.98 -3.65
C THR A 172 12.49 -8.14 -3.87
N PHE A 173 13.00 -9.25 -4.40
CA PHE A 173 12.21 -10.42 -4.76
C PHE A 173 12.76 -11.65 -4.03
N GLU A 174 11.90 -12.33 -3.28
CA GLU A 174 12.19 -13.57 -2.57
C GLU A 174 12.11 -14.77 -3.51
N ILE A 175 13.12 -15.62 -3.46
CA ILE A 175 13.28 -16.77 -4.35
C ILE A 175 13.48 -18.04 -3.51
N HIS A 176 12.40 -18.80 -3.34
CA HIS A 176 12.35 -20.07 -2.60
C HIS A 176 12.09 -21.29 -3.50
N GLY A 177 11.94 -21.09 -4.82
CA GLY A 177 11.71 -22.13 -5.81
C GLY A 177 11.37 -21.54 -7.18
N THR A 178 10.71 -22.34 -8.03
CA THR A 178 10.44 -21.99 -9.44
C THR A 178 8.96 -21.79 -9.77
N THR A 179 8.08 -21.77 -8.76
CA THR A 179 6.63 -21.55 -8.93
C THR A 179 6.29 -20.09 -8.68
N ARG A 180 5.93 -19.39 -9.76
CA ARG A 180 5.65 -17.95 -9.75
C ARG A 180 4.55 -17.57 -8.78
N GLY A 181 4.79 -16.54 -7.95
CA GLY A 181 3.82 -16.03 -7.00
C GLY A 181 3.49 -16.97 -5.84
N THR A 182 4.19 -18.10 -5.72
CA THR A 182 4.00 -19.09 -4.65
C THR A 182 5.32 -19.40 -3.96
N THR A 183 6.33 -19.81 -4.73
CA THR A 183 7.68 -20.08 -4.21
C THR A 183 8.68 -19.03 -4.64
N TYR A 184 8.30 -18.05 -5.45
CA TYR A 184 9.07 -16.82 -5.62
C TYR A 184 8.15 -15.62 -5.87
N ASP A 185 8.62 -14.43 -5.51
CA ASP A 185 7.89 -13.19 -5.70
C ASP A 185 7.72 -12.84 -7.17
N ALA A 186 6.58 -12.26 -7.49
CA ALA A 186 6.32 -11.80 -8.85
C ALA A 186 5.45 -10.56 -8.83
N VAL A 187 5.49 -9.82 -9.94
CA VAL A 187 4.52 -8.77 -10.23
C VAL A 187 3.91 -8.98 -11.61
N ASP A 188 2.62 -8.71 -11.72
CA ASP A 188 1.93 -8.52 -13.00
C ASP A 188 1.66 -7.04 -13.21
N VAL A 189 1.92 -6.51 -14.41
CA VAL A 189 1.70 -5.09 -14.73
C VAL A 189 0.94 -4.96 -16.04
N ALA A 190 -0.28 -4.45 -15.93
CA ALA A 190 -1.15 -4.16 -17.07
C ALA A 190 -0.81 -2.83 -17.75
N GLY A 191 -0.33 -1.84 -16.98
CA GLY A 191 0.19 -0.59 -17.52
C GLY A 191 1.64 -0.70 -18.01
N LEU A 192 2.22 0.44 -18.36
CA LEU A 192 3.64 0.53 -18.70
C LEU A 192 4.50 0.33 -17.44
N THR A 193 5.53 -0.51 -17.53
CA THR A 193 6.59 -0.59 -16.52
C THR A 193 7.80 0.24 -16.92
N THR A 194 8.21 1.18 -16.08
CA THR A 194 9.46 1.94 -16.28
C THR A 194 10.51 1.49 -15.26
N TYR A 195 11.61 0.93 -15.75
CA TYR A 195 12.72 0.44 -14.94
C TYR A 195 13.81 1.51 -14.76
N GLY A 196 14.42 1.55 -13.58
CA GLY A 196 15.57 2.43 -13.30
C GLY A 196 16.32 2.11 -12.00
N GLY A 197 15.65 1.46 -11.03
CA GLY A 197 16.24 1.04 -9.75
C GLY A 197 17.09 -0.23 -9.83
N THR A 198 17.48 -0.74 -8.65
CA THR A 198 18.27 -1.97 -8.49
C THR A 198 17.36 -3.18 -8.24
N LEU A 199 17.66 -4.30 -8.88
CA LEU A 199 17.03 -5.59 -8.60
C LEU A 199 17.81 -6.35 -7.52
N THR A 200 17.14 -6.76 -6.45
CA THR A 200 17.72 -7.52 -5.33
C THR A 200 16.98 -8.85 -5.18
N PHE A 201 17.74 -9.92 -5.01
CA PHE A 201 17.19 -11.25 -4.76
C PHE A 201 17.47 -11.69 -3.32
N ASN A 202 16.44 -12.20 -2.65
CA ASN A 202 16.58 -12.86 -1.37
C ASN A 202 16.35 -14.38 -1.56
N PHE A 203 17.44 -15.15 -1.57
CA PHE A 203 17.36 -16.59 -1.77
C PHE A 203 17.12 -17.31 -0.44
N GLY A 204 15.98 -18.02 -0.36
CA GLY A 204 15.69 -18.93 0.75
C GLY A 204 15.96 -20.40 0.40
N SER A 205 16.27 -20.70 -0.87
CA SER A 205 16.70 -22.02 -1.33
C SER A 205 17.65 -21.91 -2.52
N SER A 206 18.38 -22.99 -2.81
CA SER A 206 19.18 -23.10 -4.03
C SER A 206 18.28 -23.38 -5.23
N LEU A 207 18.57 -22.72 -6.36
CA LEU A 207 17.95 -23.07 -7.64
C LEU A 207 18.80 -24.11 -8.39
N ALA A 208 18.14 -24.92 -9.21
CA ALA A 208 18.84 -25.74 -10.19
C ALA A 208 19.51 -24.83 -11.23
N ASP A 209 20.65 -25.28 -11.75
CA ASP A 209 21.33 -24.59 -12.85
C ASP A 209 20.39 -24.45 -14.07
N GLY A 210 20.44 -23.29 -14.73
CA GLY A 210 19.55 -22.95 -15.85
C GLY A 210 18.09 -22.62 -15.47
N ALA A 211 17.72 -22.55 -14.19
CA ALA A 211 16.38 -22.14 -13.79
C ALA A 211 16.05 -20.72 -14.30
N THR A 212 14.89 -20.56 -14.94
CA THR A 212 14.40 -19.28 -15.44
C THR A 212 13.21 -18.82 -14.60
N LEU A 213 13.23 -17.56 -14.17
CA LEU A 213 12.17 -16.96 -13.34
C LEU A 213 11.54 -15.78 -14.09
N ASN A 214 10.20 -15.74 -14.12
CA ASN A 214 9.47 -14.61 -14.67
C ASN A 214 9.01 -13.69 -13.52
N LEU A 215 9.85 -12.73 -13.17
CA LEU A 215 9.61 -11.77 -12.09
C LEU A 215 8.54 -10.73 -12.46
N PHE A 216 8.50 -10.33 -13.74
CA PHE A 216 7.63 -9.27 -14.25
C PHE A 216 6.76 -9.80 -15.42
N GLY A 217 5.50 -10.07 -15.14
CA GLY A 217 4.50 -10.37 -16.17
C GLY A 217 3.95 -9.07 -16.76
N LEU A 218 4.34 -8.74 -17.98
CA LEU A 218 4.00 -7.45 -18.59
C LEU A 218 3.01 -7.62 -19.74
N THR A 219 1.90 -6.88 -19.70
CA THR A 219 1.00 -6.74 -20.86
C THR A 219 0.99 -5.33 -21.43
N GLY A 220 1.32 -4.30 -20.64
CA GLY A 220 1.42 -2.90 -21.08
C GLY A 220 2.79 -2.48 -21.60
N GLY A 221 3.75 -3.40 -21.69
CA GLY A 221 5.11 -3.16 -22.17
C GLY A 221 6.06 -2.58 -21.10
N SER A 222 7.29 -2.31 -21.51
CA SER A 222 8.34 -1.77 -20.64
C SER A 222 9.22 -0.71 -21.30
N ALA A 223 9.82 0.13 -20.46
CA ALA A 223 10.85 1.10 -20.81
C ALA A 223 11.95 1.12 -19.74
N GLY A 224 13.15 1.62 -20.09
CA GLY A 224 14.29 1.68 -19.18
C GLY A 224 14.94 0.32 -18.91
N ALA A 225 15.82 0.26 -17.90
CA ALA A 225 16.49 -0.96 -17.46
C ALA A 225 16.65 -0.97 -15.93
N LEU A 226 16.67 -2.17 -15.34
CA LEU A 226 17.10 -2.35 -13.95
C LEU A 226 18.64 -2.41 -13.91
N ASN A 227 19.23 -1.87 -12.85
CA ASN A 227 20.65 -2.01 -12.55
C ASN A 227 20.92 -3.24 -11.68
#